data_AF-A0A509EIE2-F1
#
_entry.id   AF-A0A509EIE2-F1
#
_cell.length_a   1.000
_cell.length_b   1.000
_cell.length_c   1.000
_cell.angle_alpha   90.00
_cell.angle_beta   90.00
_cell.angle_gamma   90.00
#
_symmetry.space_group_name_H-M   'P 1'
#
loop_
_entity.id
_entity.type
_entity.pdbx_description
1 polymer ?
#
loop_
_entity_poly.entity_id
_entity_poly.type
_entity_poly.pdbx_seq_one_letter_code
_entity_poly.pdbx_strand_id
1 'polypeptide(L)'
;MMGRVLNKRHAGMTPGAVYIGRGSKWGNPFVIGRDSDRATVIAKHERWLADRHDLLRALDELRKRDLVCFCAPLPCHGDLLRRLANASRDERIAWWRSVKATA
;
A
#
# COMPACT_ATOMS: atom_id res chain seq x y z
N MET A 1 -17.16 -7.52 1.24
CA MET A 1 -16.02 -8.21 0.59
C MET A 1 -14.78 -7.35 0.73
N MET A 2 -13.60 -7.95 0.93
CA MET A 2 -12.33 -7.21 0.94
C MET A 2 -12.02 -6.73 -0.48
N GLY A 3 -11.67 -5.46 -0.67
CA GLY A 3 -11.27 -4.96 -1.98
C GLY A 3 -9.98 -5.62 -2.49
N ARG A 4 -9.70 -5.51 -3.78
CA ARG A 4 -8.57 -6.15 -4.49
C ARG A 4 -7.50 -5.13 -4.87
N VAL A 5 -6.28 -5.59 -5.19
CA VAL A 5 -5.29 -4.75 -5.89
C VAL A 5 -5.39 -5.03 -7.38
N LEU A 6 -5.66 -4.00 -8.17
CA LEU A 6 -5.92 -4.10 -9.60
C LEU A 6 -4.83 -3.40 -10.42
N ASN A 7 -4.55 -3.94 -11.60
CA ASN A 7 -3.68 -3.28 -12.57
C ASN A 7 -4.48 -2.25 -13.38
N LYS A 8 -4.04 -0.98 -13.38
CA LYS A 8 -4.68 0.12 -14.10
C LYS A 8 -4.79 -0.10 -15.60
N ARG A 9 -3.79 -0.74 -16.24
CA ARG A 9 -3.79 -0.98 -17.69
C ARG A 9 -4.77 -2.06 -18.11
N HIS A 10 -5.03 -3.04 -17.24
CA HIS A 10 -5.87 -4.19 -17.59
C HIS A 10 -7.30 -4.04 -17.06
N ALA A 11 -7.47 -3.52 -15.85
CA ALA A 11 -8.77 -3.40 -15.18
C ALA A 11 -9.33 -1.97 -15.19
N GLY A 12 -8.52 -0.97 -15.56
CA GLY A 12 -8.92 0.44 -15.52
C GLY A 12 -9.16 0.96 -14.10
N MET A 13 -10.05 1.95 -13.98
CA MET A 13 -10.56 2.45 -12.70
C MET A 13 -12.00 1.96 -12.54
N THR A 14 -12.23 1.04 -11.59
CA THR A 14 -13.59 0.62 -11.25
C THR A 14 -14.27 1.67 -10.37
N PRO A 15 -15.61 1.80 -10.41
CA PRO A 15 -16.34 2.73 -9.55
C PRO A 15 -15.98 2.56 -8.08
N GLY A 16 -15.59 3.65 -7.44
CA GLY A 16 -15.20 3.66 -6.03
C GLY A 16 -13.83 3.04 -5.75
N ALA A 17 -13.02 2.67 -6.74
CA ALA A 17 -11.63 2.31 -6.52
C ALA A 17 -10.77 3.52 -6.18
N VAL A 18 -9.71 3.29 -5.41
CA VAL A 18 -8.73 4.33 -5.04
C VAL A 18 -7.45 4.12 -5.85
N TYR A 19 -7.02 5.16 -6.55
CA TYR A 19 -5.71 5.14 -7.22
C TYR A 19 -4.59 5.30 -6.19
N ILE A 20 -3.70 4.31 -6.12
CA ILE A 20 -2.57 4.26 -5.18
C ILE A 20 -1.21 4.30 -5.89
N GLY A 21 -1.20 4.62 -7.19
CA GLY A 21 0.03 4.73 -7.97
C GLY A 21 0.83 6.01 -7.66
N ARG A 22 1.95 6.18 -8.36
CA ARG A 22 2.83 7.35 -8.23
C ARG A 22 2.04 8.64 -8.52
N GLY A 23 2.31 9.68 -7.74
CA GLY A 23 1.57 10.96 -7.75
C GLY A 23 0.38 11.02 -6.79
N SER A 24 -0.07 9.88 -6.23
CA SER A 24 -1.04 9.86 -5.14
C SER A 24 -0.34 9.90 -3.77
N LYS A 25 -1.06 10.29 -2.71
CA LYS A 25 -0.56 10.22 -1.32
C LYS A 25 -0.22 8.79 -0.86
N TRP A 26 -0.77 7.78 -1.54
CA TRP A 26 -0.57 6.36 -1.29
C TRP A 26 0.52 5.73 -2.19
N GLY A 27 1.14 6.52 -3.06
CA GLY A 27 2.14 6.05 -4.00
C GLY A 27 3.45 5.66 -3.34
N ASN A 28 4.07 4.57 -3.82
CA ASN A 28 5.42 4.24 -3.41
C ASN A 28 6.41 5.32 -3.91
N PRO A 29 7.11 6.06 -3.01
CA PRO A 29 8.08 7.07 -3.43
C PRO A 29 9.30 6.45 -4.10
N PHE A 30 9.61 5.19 -3.78
CA PHE A 30 10.72 4.44 -4.33
C PHE A 30 10.39 3.85 -5.72
N VAL A 31 11.39 3.77 -6.59
CA VAL A 31 11.30 3.41 -8.01
C VAL A 31 12.11 2.15 -8.27
N ILE A 32 11.47 1.13 -8.86
CA ILE A 32 12.16 -0.08 -9.32
C ILE A 32 13.21 0.29 -10.38
N GLY A 33 14.42 -0.26 -10.27
CA GLY A 33 15.53 -0.01 -11.19
C GLY A 33 16.38 1.22 -10.83
N ARG A 34 15.76 2.29 -10.31
CA ARG A 34 16.50 3.46 -9.79
C ARG A 34 16.91 3.28 -8.33
N ASP A 35 15.97 2.88 -7.47
CA ASP A 35 16.19 2.86 -6.02
C ASP A 35 16.49 1.47 -5.47
N SER A 36 16.07 0.39 -6.17
CA SER A 36 16.46 -1.02 -6.00
C SER A 36 15.55 -1.95 -6.85
N ASP A 37 15.59 -3.26 -6.59
CA ASP A 37 14.63 -4.25 -7.09
C ASP A 37 13.22 -4.08 -6.46
N ARG A 38 12.25 -4.83 -7.00
CA ARG A 38 10.84 -4.78 -6.59
C ARG A 38 10.63 -5.09 -5.10
N ALA A 39 11.24 -6.14 -4.59
CA ALA A 39 11.05 -6.57 -3.21
C ALA A 39 11.61 -5.50 -2.26
N THR A 40 12.79 -4.98 -2.58
CA THR A 40 13.44 -3.95 -1.79
C THR A 40 12.66 -2.64 -1.79
N VAL A 41 12.13 -2.17 -2.93
CA VAL A 41 11.33 -0.93 -2.92
C VAL A 41 9.98 -1.08 -2.20
N ILE A 42 9.42 -2.30 -2.14
CA ILE A 42 8.21 -2.57 -1.34
C ILE A 42 8.55 -2.58 0.15
N ALA A 43 9.66 -3.20 0.55
CA ALA A 43 10.13 -3.17 1.94
C ALA A 43 10.47 -1.73 2.39
N LYS A 44 11.11 -0.94 1.53
CA LYS A 44 11.35 0.50 1.78
C LYS A 44 10.04 1.26 1.96
N HIS A 45 9.02 0.97 1.15
CA HIS A 45 7.70 1.58 1.30
C HIS A 45 7.01 1.20 2.61
N GLU A 46 7.14 -0.05 3.06
CA GLU A 46 6.60 -0.47 4.36
C GLU A 46 7.20 0.33 5.52
N ARG A 47 8.52 0.46 5.55
CA ARG A 47 9.23 1.25 6.55
C ARG A 47 8.84 2.72 6.49
N TRP A 48 8.84 3.30 5.29
CA TRP A 48 8.39 4.67 5.06
C TRP A 48 6.95 4.89 5.55
N LEU A 49 6.02 3.98 5.25
CA LEU A 49 4.63 4.09 5.66
C LEU A 49 4.49 4.06 7.19
N ALA A 50 5.31 3.27 7.89
CA ALA A 50 5.29 3.20 9.36
C ALA A 50 5.66 4.53 10.04
N ASP A 51 6.41 5.40 9.36
CA ASP A 51 6.76 6.75 9.84
C ASP A 51 5.74 7.82 9.41
N ARG A 52 4.74 7.47 8.58
CA ARG A 52 3.74 8.40 8.03
C ARG A 52 2.45 8.39 8.83
N HIS A 53 2.47 9.03 10.00
CA HIS A 53 1.32 9.09 10.92
C HIS A 53 0.05 9.69 10.27
N ASP A 54 0.20 10.61 9.32
CA ASP A 54 -0.91 11.15 8.52
C ASP A 54 -1.57 10.10 7.64
N LEU A 55 -0.77 9.28 6.94
CA LEU A 55 -1.27 8.19 6.11
C LEU A 55 -1.83 7.03 6.95
N LEU A 56 -1.22 6.71 8.09
CA LEU A 56 -1.73 5.68 9.00
C LEU A 56 -3.13 6.03 9.53
N ARG A 57 -3.39 7.31 9.84
CA ARG A 57 -4.73 7.79 10.22
C ARG A 57 -5.73 7.75 9.07
N ALA A 58 -5.25 7.88 7.83
CA ALA A 58 -6.08 7.87 6.63
C ALA A 58 -6.37 6.46 6.07
N LEU A 59 -5.82 5.39 6.66
CA LEU A 59 -5.95 4.02 6.13
C LEU A 59 -7.40 3.56 5.92
N ASP A 60 -8.33 4.07 6.72
CA ASP A 60 -9.74 3.72 6.60
C ASP A 60 -10.41 4.26 5.32
N GLU A 61 -9.80 5.23 4.63
CA GLU A 61 -10.21 5.65 3.28
C GLU A 61 -10.11 4.50 2.25
N LEU A 62 -9.21 3.54 2.50
CA LEU A 62 -8.95 2.39 1.63
C LEU A 62 -9.77 1.15 2.01
N ARG A 63 -10.50 1.18 3.13
CA ARG A 63 -11.19 0.01 3.69
C ARG A 63 -12.27 -0.49 2.72
N LYS A 64 -12.24 -1.79 2.40
CA LYS A 64 -13.14 -2.45 1.43
C LYS A 64 -13.11 -1.86 0.00
N ARG A 65 -12.14 -1.00 -0.34
CA ARG A 65 -11.98 -0.40 -1.67
C ARG A 65 -11.05 -1.24 -2.55
N ASP A 66 -11.34 -1.32 -3.84
CA ASP A 66 -10.34 -1.77 -4.82
C ASP A 66 -9.23 -0.72 -4.91
N LEU A 67 -7.97 -1.16 -4.94
CA LEU A 67 -6.78 -0.32 -5.01
C LEU A 67 -6.13 -0.47 -6.39
N VAL A 68 -5.97 0.64 -7.11
CA VAL A 68 -5.47 0.61 -8.49
C VAL A 68 -4.02 1.09 -8.54
N CYS A 69 -3.14 0.23 -9.06
CA CYS A 69 -1.72 0.50 -9.30
C CYS A 69 -1.32 0.00 -10.71
N PHE A 70 -0.07 0.19 -11.11
CA PHE A 70 0.48 -0.38 -12.34
C PHE A 70 1.28 -1.68 -12.10
N CYS A 71 1.50 -2.07 -10.85
CA CYS A 71 2.38 -3.19 -10.50
C CYS A 71 1.69 -4.56 -10.44
N ALA A 72 0.42 -4.62 -10.03
CA ALA A 72 -0.32 -5.88 -9.94
C ALA A 72 -0.36 -6.60 -11.30
N PRO A 73 -0.39 -7.93 -11.39
CA PRO A 73 -0.48 -8.90 -10.29
C PRO A 73 0.87 -9.26 -9.65
N LEU A 74 1.98 -8.68 -10.11
CA LEU A 74 3.27 -8.83 -9.42
C LEU A 74 3.19 -8.16 -8.03
N PRO A 75 4.08 -8.52 -7.08
CA PRO A 75 4.12 -7.90 -5.76
C PRO A 75 3.99 -6.38 -5.84
N CYS A 76 3.06 -5.84 -5.07
CA CYS A 76 2.66 -4.44 -5.11
C CYS A 76 2.63 -3.88 -3.69
N HIS A 77 3.01 -2.61 -3.52
CA HIS A 77 2.85 -1.92 -2.24
C HIS A 77 1.37 -1.83 -1.81
N GLY A 78 0.45 -1.90 -2.77
CA GLY A 78 -0.98 -1.99 -2.56
C GLY A 78 -1.41 -3.20 -1.74
N ASP A 79 -0.63 -4.29 -1.74
CA ASP A 79 -0.96 -5.48 -0.96
C ASP A 79 -0.90 -5.19 0.55
N LEU A 80 0.12 -4.43 0.97
CA LEU A 80 0.25 -3.95 2.35
C LEU A 80 -0.87 -2.97 2.69
N LEU A 81 -1.13 -1.98 1.85
CA LEU A 81 -2.19 -0.98 2.07
C LEU A 81 -3.55 -1.66 2.23
N ARG A 82 -3.87 -2.63 1.36
CA ARG A 82 -5.10 -3.43 1.41
C ARG A 82 -5.19 -4.22 2.71
N ARG A 83 -4.09 -4.86 3.14
CA ARG A 83 -4.04 -5.60 4.42
C ARG A 83 -4.34 -4.67 5.60
N LEU A 84 -3.60 -3.58 5.71
CA LEU A 84 -3.73 -2.64 6.84
C LEU A 84 -5.09 -1.93 6.85
N ALA A 85 -5.60 -1.52 5.69
CA ALA A 85 -6.90 -0.87 5.58
C ALA A 85 -8.05 -1.74 6.10
N ASN A 86 -7.93 -3.07 6.00
CA ASN A 86 -8.97 -4.00 6.45
C ASN A 86 -8.66 -4.66 7.80
N ALA A 87 -7.45 -4.51 8.33
CA ALA A 87 -7.08 -4.98 9.64
C ALA A 87 -7.82 -4.26 10.79
N SER A 88 -7.91 -4.96 11.92
CA SER A 88 -8.28 -4.41 13.23
C SER A 88 -7.21 -3.44 13.74
N ARG A 89 -7.56 -2.69 14.80
CA ARG A 89 -6.63 -1.77 15.46
C ARG A 89 -5.42 -2.52 16.03
N ASP A 90 -5.64 -3.66 16.68
CA ASP A 90 -4.57 -4.41 17.35
C ASP A 90 -3.59 -5.00 16.33
N GLU A 91 -4.07 -5.51 15.20
CA GLU A 91 -3.22 -5.96 14.10
C GLU A 91 -2.39 -4.82 13.49
N ARG A 92 -2.95 -3.61 13.36
CA ARG A 92 -2.21 -2.43 12.91
C ARG A 92 -1.11 -2.04 13.91
N ILE A 93 -1.40 -2.08 15.21
CA ILE A 93 -0.42 -1.79 16.27
C ILE A 93 0.70 -2.84 16.27
N ALA A 94 0.35 -4.13 16.17
CA ALA A 94 1.32 -5.21 16.12
C ALA A 94 2.25 -5.09 14.91
N TRP A 95 1.70 -4.81 13.73
CA TRP A 95 2.48 -4.52 12.53
C TRP A 95 3.43 -3.33 12.73
N TRP A 96 2.92 -2.20 13.23
CA TRP A 96 3.76 -1.01 13.42
C TRP A 96 4.91 -1.27 14.39
N ARG A 97 4.67 -1.95 15.51
CA ARG A 97 5.72 -2.35 16.47
C ARG A 97 6.77 -3.26 15.82
N SER A 98 6.35 -4.23 15.01
CA SER A 98 7.26 -5.11 14.28
C SER A 98 8.17 -4.34 13.32
N VAL A 99 7.62 -3.40 12.54
CA VAL A 99 8.41 -2.57 11.63
C VAL A 99 9.38 -1.67 12.40
N LYS A 100 8.95 -1.03 13.50
CA LYS A 100 9.82 -0.17 14.30
C LYS A 100 10.91 -0.91 15.07
N ALA A 101 10.70 -2.20 15.39
CA ALA A 101 11.73 -3.02 16.02
C ALA A 101 12.84 -3.48 15.05
N THR A 102 12.60 -3.38 13.74
CA THR A 102 13.51 -3.85 12.67
C THR A 102 14.07 -2.71 11.81
N ALA A 103 13.81 -1.46 12.20
CA ALA A 103 14.27 -0.23 11.57
C ALA A 103 15.47 0.33 12.31
#